data_AF-U2AG44-F1
#
_entry.id   AF-U2AG44-F1
#
_cell.length_a   1.000
_cell.length_b   1.000
_cell.length_c   1.000
_cell.angle_alpha   90.00
_cell.angle_beta   90.00
_cell.angle_gamma   90.00
#
_symmetry.space_group_name_H-M   'P 1'
#
loop_
_entity.id
_entity.type
_entity.pdbx_description
1 polymer ?
#
loop_
_entity_poly.entity_id
_entity_poly.type
_entity_poly.pdbx_seq_one_letter_code
_entity_poly.pdbx_strand_id
1 'polypeptide(L)' 'MKNFCPFRRNITFVDCEETPIADLIELLDFIPNKKAWGYPFRFGILEISEKDFKLIASKMLHNDLSALNF' A
#
# COMPACT_ATOMS: atom_id res chain seq x y z
N MET A 1 -31.45 16.36 0.19
CA MET A 1 -30.06 15.87 0.19
C MET A 1 -29.12 17.02 0.59
N LYS A 2 -28.79 17.19 1.89
CA LYS A 2 -27.84 18.21 2.36
C LYS A 2 -26.90 17.75 3.50
N ASN A 3 -26.94 16.47 3.89
CA ASN A 3 -26.22 15.98 5.08
C ASN A 3 -25.10 14.97 4.77
N PHE A 4 -24.64 14.88 3.52
CA PHE A 4 -23.49 14.03 3.19
C PHE A 4 -22.21 14.86 3.24
N CYS A 5 -21.36 14.60 4.23
CA CYS A 5 -20.02 15.19 4.35
C CYS A 5 -19.02 14.04 4.51
N PRO A 6 -18.31 13.64 3.45
CA PRO A 6 -17.49 12.45 3.49
C PRO A 6 -16.16 12.75 4.18
N PHE A 7 -15.67 11.81 4.99
CA PHE A 7 -14.36 11.91 5.60
C PHE A 7 -13.25 11.94 4.54
N ARG A 8 -12.26 12.80 4.74
CA ARG A 8 -11.07 12.98 3.89
C ARG A 8 -9.84 13.14 4.77
N ARG A 9 -8.71 12.67 4.29
CA ARG A 9 -7.39 12.94 4.88
C ARG A 9 -6.52 13.61 3.83
N ASN A 10 -5.76 14.62 4.24
CA ASN A 10 -4.71 15.18 3.41
C ASN A 10 -3.57 14.17 3.34
N ILE A 11 -2.99 14.01 2.14
CA ILE A 11 -1.85 13.12 1.90
C ILE A 11 -0.80 13.86 1.06
N THR A 12 0.46 13.50 1.27
CA THR A 12 1.58 13.93 0.44
C THR A 12 1.97 12.76 -0.45
N PHE A 13 2.10 13.01 -1.75
CA PHE A 13 2.59 12.02 -2.70
C PHE A 13 4.11 12.10 -2.79
N VAL A 14 4.74 10.95 -2.99
CA VAL A 14 6.17 10.82 -3.24
C VAL A 14 6.34 10.32 -4.66
N ASP A 15 7.30 10.90 -5.40
CA ASP A 15 7.64 10.44 -6.74
C ASP A 15 8.16 9.00 -6.67
N CYS A 16 7.60 8.12 -7.49
CA CYS A 16 7.89 6.69 -7.47
C CYS A 16 7.57 6.03 -8.81
N GLU A 17 8.08 4.82 -8.99
CA GLU A 17 7.81 4.00 -10.19
C GLU A 17 6.69 3.00 -9.95
N GLU A 18 5.97 2.67 -11.03
CA GLU A 18 4.97 1.61 -11.02
C GLU A 18 5.62 0.27 -10.69
N THR A 19 5.09 -0.42 -9.67
CA THR A 19 5.57 -1.74 -9.25
C THR A 19 4.45 -2.76 -9.42
N PRO A 20 4.63 -3.81 -10.26
CA PRO A 20 3.66 -4.89 -10.40
C PRO A 20 3.45 -5.60 -9.06
N ILE A 21 2.20 -5.66 -8.59
CA ILE A 21 1.87 -6.38 -7.35
C ILE A 21 2.17 -7.89 -7.45
N ALA A 22 2.16 -8.45 -8.66
CA ALA A 22 2.38 -9.88 -8.91
C ALA A 22 3.68 -10.39 -8.26
N ASP A 23 4.75 -9.60 -8.34
CA ASP A 23 6.06 -9.96 -7.78
C ASP A 23 6.12 -9.85 -6.25
N LEU A 24 5.14 -9.18 -5.65
CA LEU A 24 5.05 -8.93 -4.21
C LEU A 24 4.12 -9.91 -3.49
N ILE A 25 3.22 -10.59 -4.20
CA ILE A 25 2.17 -11.43 -3.58
C ILE A 25 2.77 -12.42 -2.57
N GLU A 26 3.84 -13.10 -2.93
CA GLU A 26 4.49 -14.11 -2.08
C GLU A 26 5.20 -13.51 -0.85
N LEU A 27 5.54 -12.22 -0.90
CA LEU A 27 6.36 -11.55 0.12
C LEU A 27 5.53 -10.78 1.15
N LEU A 28 4.31 -10.37 0.80
CA LEU A 28 3.45 -9.52 1.63
C LEU A 28 2.70 -10.34 2.70
N ASP A 29 2.96 -10.05 3.97
CA ASP A 29 2.40 -10.80 5.10
C ASP A 29 0.88 -10.56 5.23
N PHE A 30 0.40 -9.36 4.90
CA PHE A 30 -1.04 -9.05 4.92
C PHE A 30 -1.87 -9.86 3.91
N ILE A 31 -1.23 -10.60 2.98
CA ILE A 31 -1.88 -11.50 2.03
C ILE A 31 -1.77 -12.94 2.57
N PRO A 32 -2.77 -13.44 3.34
CA PRO A 32 -2.70 -14.76 3.96
C PRO A 32 -2.89 -15.90 2.96
N ASN A 33 -3.68 -15.67 1.91
CA ASN A 33 -3.94 -16.66 0.86
C ASN A 33 -3.46 -16.13 -0.49
N LYS A 34 -2.30 -16.63 -0.94
CA LYS A 34 -1.66 -16.20 -2.19
C LYS A 34 -2.47 -16.54 -3.44
N LYS A 35 -3.27 -17.62 -3.39
CA LYS A 35 -4.19 -18.00 -4.49
C LYS A 35 -5.43 -17.09 -4.57
N ALA A 36 -5.80 -16.47 -3.46
CA ALA A 36 -6.92 -15.52 -3.34
C ALA A 36 -6.43 -14.14 -2.90
N TRP A 37 -5.32 -13.67 -3.48
CA TRP A 37 -4.59 -12.50 -3.03
C TRP A 37 -5.39 -11.19 -3.13
N GLY A 38 -6.42 -11.14 -3.98
CA GLY A 38 -7.29 -9.96 -4.13
C GLY A 38 -8.21 -9.71 -2.93
N TYR A 39 -8.39 -10.70 -2.04
CA TYR A 39 -9.38 -10.64 -0.96
C TYR A 39 -9.17 -9.48 0.03
N PRO A 40 -7.95 -9.14 0.51
CA PRO A 40 -7.74 -8.02 1.41
C PRO A 40 -8.13 -6.64 0.82
N PHE A 41 -8.06 -6.48 -0.51
CA PHE A 41 -8.28 -5.20 -1.18
C PHE A 41 -9.75 -4.79 -1.33
N ARG A 42 -10.70 -5.70 -1.04
CA ARG A 42 -12.13 -5.45 -1.23
C ARG A 42 -12.75 -4.45 -0.25
N PHE A 43 -12.00 -4.00 0.75
CA PHE A 43 -12.49 -3.16 1.86
C PHE A 43 -12.07 -1.68 1.75
N GLY A 44 -11.46 -1.27 0.64
CA GLY A 44 -11.10 0.13 0.35
C GLY A 44 -9.82 0.59 1.04
N ILE A 45 -9.78 0.57 2.38
CA ILE A 45 -8.59 0.92 3.18
C ILE A 45 -8.18 -0.30 3.99
N LEU A 46 -6.89 -0.63 3.93
CA LEU A 46 -6.29 -1.77 4.63
C LEU A 46 -5.07 -1.28 5.42
N GLU A 47 -5.02 -1.59 6.70
CA GLU A 47 -3.82 -1.42 7.50
C GLU A 47 -2.85 -2.57 7.22
N ILE A 48 -1.56 -2.25 7.05
CA ILE A 48 -0.49 -3.21 6.78
C ILE A 48 0.63 -3.04 7.80
N SER A 49 1.45 -4.07 7.96
CA SER A 49 2.61 -4.01 8.85
C SER A 49 3.67 -3.02 8.34
N GLU A 50 4.51 -2.51 9.24
CA GLU A 50 5.67 -1.68 8.87
C GLU A 50 6.60 -2.42 7.90
N LYS A 51 6.76 -3.73 8.09
CA LYS A 51 7.56 -4.59 7.22
C LYS A 51 7.02 -4.58 5.79
N ASP A 52 5.72 -4.83 5.62
CA ASP A 52 5.08 -4.85 4.30
C ASP A 52 5.13 -3.46 3.65
N PHE A 53 4.92 -2.41 4.44
CA PHE A 53 5.02 -1.04 3.98
C PHE A 53 6.44 -0.74 3.44
N LYS A 54 7.48 -1.05 4.22
CA LYS A 54 8.88 -0.87 3.81
C LYS A 54 9.25 -1.68 2.58
N LEU A 55 8.73 -2.90 2.47
CA LEU A 55 8.91 -3.74 1.28
C LEU A 55 8.33 -3.07 0.03
N ILE A 56 7.07 -2.64 0.07
CA ILE A 56 6.42 -1.94 -1.06
C ILE A 56 7.20 -0.68 -1.42
N ALA A 57 7.49 0.16 -0.41
CA ALA A 57 8.26 1.39 -0.57
C ALA A 57 9.63 1.14 -1.23
N SER A 58 10.36 0.12 -0.78
CA SER A 58 11.67 -0.20 -1.35
C SER A 58 11.61 -0.59 -2.84
N LYS A 59 10.50 -1.16 -3.31
CA LYS A 59 10.33 -1.47 -4.73
C LYS A 59 9.95 -0.25 -5.54
N MET A 60 9.01 0.54 -5.04
CA MET A 60 8.52 1.75 -5.70
C MET A 60 9.57 2.88 -5.76
N LEU A 61 10.50 2.92 -4.80
CA LEU A 61 11.51 3.98 -4.66
C LEU A 61 12.93 3.50 -4.98
N HIS A 62 13.12 2.35 -5.64
CA HIS A 62 14.45 1.79 -5.92
C HIS A 62 15.36 1.67 -4.69
N ASN A 63 14.78 1.28 -3.56
CA ASN A 63 15.43 1.15 -2.27
C ASN A 63 15.91 2.48 -1.65
N ASP A 64 15.52 3.62 -2.23
CA ASP A 64 15.72 4.95 -1.65
C ASP A 64 14.57 5.30 -0.69
N LEU A 65 14.66 4.77 0.53
CA LEU A 65 13.69 5.07 1.59
C LEU A 65 13.88 6.48 2.17
N SER A 66 14.91 7.24 1.77
CA SER A 66 15.15 8.60 2.31
C SER A 66 14.09 9.60 1.87
N ALA A 67 13.41 9.32 0.74
CA ALA A 67 12.26 10.10 0.27
C ALA A 67 11.05 10.03 1.22
N LEU A 68 11.05 9.05 2.13
CA LEU A 68 10.01 8.86 3.10
C LEU A 68 10.44 9.48 4.44
N ASN A 69 9.93 10.68 4.70
CA ASN A 69 10.24 11.48 5.89
C ASN A 69 9.60 10.90 7.17
N PHE A 70 9.94 9.67 7.56
CA PHE A 70 9.49 9.03 8.80
C PHE A 70 10.41 9.32 9.98
#